data_AF-A0A0S9DAI1-F1
#
_entry.id   AF-A0A0S9DAI1-F1
#
_cell.length_a   1.000
_cell.length_b   1.000
_cell.length_c   1.000
_cell.angle_alpha   90.00
_cell.angle_beta   90.00
_cell.angle_gamma   90.00
#
_symmetry.space_group_name_H-M   'P 1'
#
loop_
_entity.id
_entity.type
_entity.pdbx_description
1 polymer ?
#
loop_
_entity_poly.entity_id
_entity_poly.type
_entity_poly.pdbx_seq_one_letter_code
_entity_poly.pdbx_strand_id
1 'polypeptide(L)'
;MEPLPLPPLTAVAAVVAALVHVLIFVLESVRWRLERTWRVFGIASQEDAETTQPLAFNQGFYNLFLAVGALAGVVLMLLGGVTAAAIGLGFIVLSTGSMLAAALVLILGNRKLARPAAIQGLPPLIALLGLLVLV
;
A
#
# COMPACT_ATOMS: atom_id res chain seq x y z
N MET A 1 -16.77 -5.63 -26.75
CA MET A 1 -16.07 -6.49 -25.77
C MET A 1 -16.62 -6.10 -24.41
N GLU A 2 -17.10 -7.07 -23.63
CA GLU A 2 -17.51 -6.83 -22.24
C GLU A 2 -16.29 -6.36 -21.42
N PRO A 3 -16.43 -5.44 -20.45
CA PRO A 3 -15.34 -5.06 -19.57
C PRO A 3 -14.86 -6.27 -18.75
N LEU A 4 -13.56 -6.36 -18.49
CA LEU A 4 -13.01 -7.41 -17.63
C LEU A 4 -13.65 -7.27 -16.23
N PRO A 5 -14.35 -8.29 -15.72
CA PRO A 5 -14.96 -8.19 -14.41
C PRO A 5 -13.88 -8.05 -13.34
N LEU A 6 -13.98 -7.03 -12.48
CA LEU A 6 -13.11 -6.91 -11.31
C LEU A 6 -13.46 -8.04 -10.33
N PRO A 7 -12.55 -8.99 -10.01
CA PRO A 7 -12.83 -9.97 -8.98
C PRO A 7 -13.14 -9.25 -7.67
N PRO A 8 -14.26 -9.56 -6.97
CA PRO A 8 -14.60 -8.91 -5.70
C PRO A 8 -13.49 -9.03 -4.66
N LEU A 9 -12.79 -10.17 -4.64
CA LEU A 9 -11.63 -10.40 -3.78
C LEU A 9 -10.49 -9.41 -4.06
N THR A 10 -10.16 -9.17 -5.35
CA THR A 10 -9.16 -8.18 -5.74
C THR A 10 -9.57 -6.78 -5.31
N ALA A 11 -10.83 -6.40 -5.55
CA ALA A 11 -11.35 -5.09 -5.18
C ALA A 11 -11.20 -4.83 -3.68
N VAL A 12 -11.72 -5.75 -2.86
CA VAL A 12 -11.70 -5.64 -1.40
C VAL A 12 -10.27 -5.62 -0.88
N ALA A 13 -9.42 -6.53 -1.35
CA ALA A 13 -8.03 -6.60 -0.90
C ALA A 13 -7.22 -5.35 -1.32
N ALA A 14 -7.45 -4.80 -2.52
CA ALA A 14 -6.81 -3.56 -2.98
C ALA A 14 -7.25 -2.35 -2.13
N VAL A 15 -8.53 -2.25 -1.78
CA VAL A 15 -9.02 -1.21 -0.87
C VAL A 15 -8.40 -1.36 0.51
N VAL A 16 -8.34 -2.58 1.07
CA VAL A 16 -7.68 -2.82 2.36
C VAL A 16 -6.20 -2.44 2.29
N ALA A 17 -5.49 -2.80 1.22
CA ALA A 17 -4.10 -2.41 1.00
C ALA A 17 -3.94 -0.88 1.01
N ALA A 18 -4.79 -0.16 0.27
CA ALA A 18 -4.77 1.29 0.24
C ALA A 18 -5.01 1.90 1.62
N LEU A 19 -5.99 1.39 2.39
CA LEU A 19 -6.27 1.89 3.74
C LEU A 19 -5.10 1.67 4.71
N VAL A 20 -4.41 0.53 4.62
CA VAL A 20 -3.18 0.27 5.39
C VAL A 20 -2.10 1.30 5.04
N HIS A 21 -1.91 1.61 3.76
CA HIS A 21 -0.89 2.57 3.32
C HIS A 21 -1.26 4.03 3.64
N VAL A 22 -2.55 4.37 3.65
CA VAL A 22 -3.04 5.66 4.19
C VAL A 22 -2.76 5.75 5.69
N LEU A 23 -2.96 4.67 6.44
CA LEU A 23 -2.60 4.64 7.86
C LEU A 23 -1.09 4.85 8.04
N ILE A 24 -0.26 4.18 7.25
CA ILE A 24 1.20 4.36 7.28
C ILE A 24 1.57 5.81 6.96
N PHE A 25 0.99 6.41 5.92
CA PHE A 25 1.15 7.84 5.61
C PHE A 25 0.82 8.74 6.82
N VAL A 26 -0.30 8.49 7.50
CA VAL A 26 -0.69 9.27 8.68
C VAL A 26 0.36 9.13 9.79
N LEU A 27 0.92 7.93 9.99
CA LEU A 27 1.99 7.72 10.97
C LEU A 27 3.28 8.46 10.56
N GLU A 28 3.71 8.33 9.31
CA GLU A 28 5.01 8.81 8.83
C GLU A 28 5.05 10.32 8.52
N SER A 29 3.95 10.90 8.02
CA SER A 29 3.91 12.31 7.59
C SER A 29 3.22 13.24 8.57
N VAL A 30 2.20 12.76 9.29
CA VAL A 30 1.40 13.61 10.20
C VAL A 30 1.78 13.40 11.66
N ARG A 31 1.96 12.15 12.07
CA ARG A 31 2.10 11.78 13.49
C ARG A 31 3.51 11.40 13.90
N TRP A 32 4.51 11.56 13.03
CA TRP A 32 5.86 11.05 13.23
C TRP A 32 6.50 11.51 14.55
N ARG A 33 6.32 12.78 14.90
CA ARG A 33 6.89 13.38 16.12
C ARG A 33 6.25 12.88 17.43
N LEU A 34 5.18 12.10 17.36
CA LEU A 34 4.56 11.53 18.57
C LEU A 34 5.35 10.29 19.02
N GLU A 35 5.66 10.22 20.32
CA GLU A 35 6.38 9.09 20.92
C GLU A 35 5.80 7.72 20.57
N ARG A 36 4.48 7.60 20.64
CA ARG A 36 3.80 6.34 20.29
C ARG A 36 4.02 5.93 18.83
N THR A 37 4.24 6.88 17.93
CA THR A 37 4.45 6.62 16.51
C THR A 37 5.88 6.18 16.26
N TRP A 38 6.88 7.00 16.57
CA TRP A 38 8.27 6.67 16.23
C TRP A 38 8.79 5.43 16.96
N ARG A 39 8.23 5.08 18.13
CA ARG A 39 8.50 3.80 18.80
C ARG A 39 8.02 2.58 18.00
N VAL A 40 6.93 2.68 17.24
CA VAL A 40 6.47 1.61 16.34
C VAL A 40 7.49 1.35 15.22
N PHE A 41 8.20 2.40 14.80
CA PHE A 41 9.25 2.33 13.79
C PHE A 41 10.63 2.02 14.37
N GLY A 42 10.73 1.74 15.68
CA GLY A 42 11.98 1.35 16.34
C GLY A 42 12.99 2.48 16.50
N ILE A 43 12.54 3.74 16.43
CA ILE A 43 13.38 4.91 16.72
C ILE A 43 13.62 4.97 18.24
N ALA A 44 14.85 5.34 18.67
CA ALA A 44 15.27 5.23 20.06
C ALA A 44 14.93 6.45 20.91
N SER A 45 14.86 7.64 20.31
CA SER A 45 14.69 8.91 21.03
C SER A 45 13.88 9.94 20.23
N GLN A 46 13.46 11.00 20.91
CA GLN A 46 12.83 12.15 20.27
C GLN A 46 13.79 12.87 19.31
N GLU A 47 15.07 12.97 19.65
CA GLU A 47 16.10 13.61 18.81
C GLU A 47 16.31 12.83 17.50
N ASP A 48 16.36 11.50 17.57
CA ASP A 48 16.42 10.64 16.37
C ASP A 48 15.15 10.80 15.51
N ALA A 49 13.98 10.91 16.15
CA ALA A 49 12.72 11.10 15.45
C ALA A 49 12.70 12.45 14.72
N GLU A 50 13.23 13.51 15.31
CA GLU A 50 13.37 14.83 14.67
C GLU A 50 14.35 14.80 13.50
N THR A 51 15.48 14.12 13.66
CA THR A 51 16.50 13.95 12.62
C THR A 51 15.98 13.16 11.41
N THR A 52 15.16 12.13 11.66
CA THR A 52 14.59 11.27 10.61
C THR A 52 13.26 11.77 10.04
N GLN A 53 12.67 12.83 10.62
CA GLN A 53 11.36 13.33 10.22
C GLN A 53 11.24 13.68 8.73
N PRO A 54 12.22 14.33 8.07
CA PRO A 54 12.11 14.61 6.63
C PRO A 54 12.07 13.35 5.77
N LEU A 55 12.79 12.30 6.18
CA LEU A 55 12.80 11.01 5.49
C LEU A 55 11.45 10.30 5.64
N ALA A 56 10.94 10.23 6.88
CA ALA A 56 9.63 9.65 7.17
C ALA A 56 8.51 10.39 6.42
N PHE A 57 8.56 11.73 6.43
CA PHE A 57 7.58 12.55 5.72
C PHE A 57 7.50 12.19 4.24
N ASN A 58 8.64 12.06 3.57
CA ASN A 58 8.69 11.68 2.15
C ASN A 58 8.20 10.24 1.92
N GLN A 59 8.60 9.29 2.78
CA GLN A 59 8.11 7.90 2.72
C GLN A 59 6.59 7.82 2.83
N GLY A 60 6.00 8.60 3.74
CA GLY A 60 4.55 8.64 3.89
C GLY A 60 3.85 9.11 2.61
N PHE A 61 4.41 10.08 1.88
CA PHE A 61 3.81 10.52 0.61
C PHE A 61 3.93 9.47 -0.50
N TYR A 62 5.04 8.71 -0.56
CA TYR A 62 5.10 7.55 -1.46
C TYR A 62 3.99 6.54 -1.13
N ASN A 63 3.78 6.23 0.15
CA ASN A 63 2.70 5.35 0.61
C ASN A 63 1.31 5.90 0.22
N LEU A 64 1.09 7.20 0.39
CA LEU A 64 -0.15 7.85 -0.01
C LEU A 64 -0.41 7.74 -1.51
N PHE A 65 0.59 8.00 -2.36
CA PHE A 65 0.41 7.93 -3.81
C PHE A 65 0.15 6.51 -4.30
N LEU A 66 0.77 5.49 -3.70
CA LEU A 66 0.44 4.10 -3.96
C LEU A 66 -1.02 3.79 -3.57
N ALA A 67 -1.49 4.28 -2.42
CA ALA A 67 -2.87 4.12 -2.00
C ALA A 67 -3.86 4.81 -2.95
N VAL A 68 -3.56 6.03 -3.38
CA VAL A 68 -4.36 6.77 -4.38
C VAL A 68 -4.43 6.00 -5.69
N GLY A 69 -3.30 5.48 -6.19
CA GLY A 69 -3.27 4.64 -7.39
C GLY A 69 -4.17 3.40 -7.27
N ALA A 70 -4.06 2.67 -6.15
CA ALA A 70 -4.89 1.50 -5.91
C ALA A 70 -6.40 1.84 -5.88
N LEU A 71 -6.79 2.91 -5.18
CA LEU A 71 -8.19 3.35 -5.09
C LEU A 71 -8.71 3.85 -6.45
N ALA A 72 -7.92 4.65 -7.18
CA ALA A 72 -8.28 5.10 -8.52
C ALA A 72 -8.48 3.90 -9.46
N GLY A 73 -7.61 2.89 -9.36
CA GLY A 73 -7.74 1.66 -10.11
C GLY A 73 -9.05 0.91 -9.86
N VAL A 74 -9.45 0.78 -8.58
CA VAL A 74 -10.74 0.18 -8.20
C VAL A 74 -11.92 1.00 -8.75
N VAL A 75 -11.88 2.33 -8.63
CA VAL A 75 -12.95 3.20 -9.15
C VAL A 75 -13.10 3.08 -10.67
N LEU A 76 -11.99 3.09 -11.40
CA LEU A 76 -11.98 2.95 -12.86
C LEU A 76 -12.51 1.58 -13.33
N MET A 77 -12.20 0.51 -12.59
CA MET A 77 -12.73 -0.83 -12.86
C MET A 77 -14.24 -0.95 -12.60
N LEU A 78 -14.78 -0.23 -11.61
CA LEU A 78 -16.19 -0.32 -11.22
C LEU A 78 -17.11 0.59 -12.04
N LEU A 79 -16.63 1.79 -12.40
CA LEU A 79 -17.45 2.84 -13.00
C LEU A 79 -17.11 3.11 -14.48
N GLY A 80 -16.03 2.52 -14.97
CA GLY A 80 -15.50 2.78 -16.31
C GLY A 80 -15.99 1.82 -17.38
N GLY A 81 -15.93 2.28 -18.65
CA GLY A 81 -16.02 1.39 -19.81
C GLY A 81 -14.73 0.56 -19.99
N VAL A 82 -14.68 -0.29 -21.03
CA VAL A 82 -13.57 -1.24 -21.29
C VAL A 82 -12.17 -0.61 -21.19
N THR A 83 -11.96 0.56 -21.80
CA THR A 83 -10.66 1.26 -21.74
C THR A 83 -10.30 1.72 -20.34
N ALA A 84 -11.28 2.27 -19.61
CA ALA A 84 -11.07 2.72 -18.23
C ALA A 84 -10.80 1.53 -17.29
N ALA A 85 -11.49 0.40 -17.49
CA ALA A 85 -11.21 -0.83 -16.76
C ALA A 85 -9.77 -1.33 -17.00
N ALA A 86 -9.29 -1.36 -18.24
CA ALA A 86 -7.91 -1.76 -18.54
C ALA A 86 -6.86 -0.84 -17.86
N ILE A 87 -7.11 0.47 -17.85
CA ILE A 87 -6.28 1.44 -17.12
C ILE A 87 -6.35 1.19 -15.61
N GLY A 88 -7.55 0.94 -15.09
CA GLY A 88 -7.78 0.68 -13.67
C GLY A 88 -7.07 -0.56 -13.17
N LEU A 89 -7.07 -1.64 -13.97
CA LEU A 89 -6.29 -2.84 -13.69
C LEU A 89 -4.78 -2.53 -13.62
N GLY A 90 -4.27 -1.72 -14.55
CA GLY A 90 -2.87 -1.27 -14.53
C GLY A 90 -2.51 -0.54 -13.25
N PHE A 91 -3.38 0.35 -12.77
CA PHE A 91 -3.21 1.03 -11.48
C PHE A 91 -3.24 0.06 -10.29
N ILE A 92 -4.19 -0.87 -10.23
CA ILE A 92 -4.25 -1.87 -9.15
C ILE A 92 -2.96 -2.69 -9.12
N VAL A 93 -2.52 -3.22 -10.27
CA VAL A 93 -1.34 -4.08 -10.37
C VAL A 93 -0.07 -3.31 -10.00
N LEU A 94 0.14 -2.11 -10.54
CA LEU A 94 1.32 -1.31 -10.23
C LEU A 94 1.37 -0.95 -8.75
N SER A 95 0.27 -0.42 -8.20
CA SER A 95 0.22 0.01 -6.81
C SER A 95 0.40 -1.16 -5.84
N THR A 96 -0.39 -2.22 -5.98
CA THR A 96 -0.30 -3.38 -5.08
C THR A 96 1.00 -4.17 -5.29
N GLY A 97 1.49 -4.27 -6.53
CA GLY A 97 2.79 -4.85 -6.85
C GLY A 97 3.94 -4.11 -6.16
N SER A 98 3.95 -2.78 -6.20
CA SER A 98 4.95 -1.97 -5.49
C SER A 98 4.88 -2.13 -3.97
N MET A 99 3.67 -2.14 -3.39
CA MET A 99 3.47 -2.37 -1.95
C MET A 99 4.00 -3.74 -1.52
N LEU A 100 3.68 -4.80 -2.28
CA LEU A 100 4.18 -6.14 -2.02
C LEU A 100 5.70 -6.23 -2.18
N ALA A 101 6.26 -5.64 -3.23
CA ALA A 101 7.70 -5.61 -3.45
C ALA A 101 8.42 -4.88 -2.30
N ALA A 102 7.90 -3.76 -1.81
CA ALA A 102 8.43 -3.06 -0.64
C ALA A 102 8.36 -3.91 0.63
N ALA A 103 7.25 -4.63 0.85
CA ALA A 103 7.13 -5.58 1.96
C ALA A 103 8.17 -6.70 1.90
N LEU A 104 8.48 -7.21 0.71
CA LEU A 104 9.52 -8.20 0.48
C LEU A 104 10.91 -7.63 0.77
N VAL A 105 11.22 -6.44 0.25
CA VAL A 105 12.48 -5.74 0.56
C VAL A 105 12.64 -5.58 2.07
N LEU A 106 11.55 -5.22 2.79
CA LEU A 106 11.58 -5.02 4.23
C LEU A 106 11.95 -6.30 5.00
N ILE A 107 11.27 -7.42 4.74
CA ILE A 107 11.51 -8.68 5.46
C ILE A 107 12.84 -9.34 5.05
N LEU A 108 13.25 -9.18 3.79
CA LEU A 108 14.54 -9.68 3.31
C LEU A 108 15.70 -8.88 3.92
N GLY A 109 15.54 -7.57 4.08
CA GLY A 109 16.53 -6.70 4.71
C GLY A 109 16.63 -6.89 6.23
N ASN A 110 15.51 -7.14 6.91
CA ASN A 110 15.51 -7.41 8.34
C ASN A 110 14.37 -8.37 8.74
N ARG A 111 14.71 -9.62 9.03
CA ARG A 111 13.73 -10.65 9.43
C ARG A 111 12.94 -10.31 10.70
N LYS A 112 13.46 -9.44 11.57
CA LYS A 112 12.72 -8.97 12.76
C LYS A 112 11.50 -8.12 12.38
N LEU A 113 11.45 -7.60 11.15
CA LEU A 113 10.35 -6.83 10.59
C LEU A 113 9.31 -7.70 9.86
N ALA A 114 9.30 -9.01 10.10
CA ALA A 114 8.32 -9.91 9.47
C ALA A 114 6.86 -9.50 9.73
N ARG A 115 6.54 -9.04 10.94
CA ARG A 115 5.20 -8.57 11.28
C ARG A 115 4.77 -7.32 10.50
N PRO A 116 5.53 -6.19 10.52
CA PRO A 116 5.16 -5.02 9.71
C PRO A 116 5.20 -5.32 8.21
N ALA A 117 6.09 -6.18 7.72
CA ALA A 117 6.08 -6.64 6.34
C ALA A 117 4.79 -7.39 5.99
N ALA A 118 4.32 -8.30 6.86
CA ALA A 118 3.06 -9.00 6.65
C ALA A 118 1.84 -8.06 6.66
N ILE A 119 1.79 -7.08 7.58
CA ILE A 119 0.69 -6.12 7.69
C ILE A 119 0.54 -5.31 6.39
N GLN A 120 1.64 -4.81 5.83
CA GLN A 120 1.60 -4.01 4.60
C GLN A 120 1.55 -4.87 3.32
N GLY A 121 2.08 -6.10 3.36
CA GLY A 121 2.26 -6.96 2.18
C GLY A 121 1.16 -8.00 1.93
N LEU A 122 0.43 -8.44 2.97
CA LEU A 122 -0.61 -9.46 2.77
C LEU A 122 -1.82 -8.96 1.96
N PRO A 123 -2.41 -7.78 2.26
CA PRO A 123 -3.49 -7.26 1.42
C PRO A 123 -3.14 -7.11 -0.07
N PRO A 124 -1.99 -6.50 -0.46
CA PRO A 124 -1.65 -6.42 -1.88
C PRO A 124 -1.35 -7.79 -2.50
N LEU A 125 -0.79 -8.75 -1.76
CA LEU A 125 -0.63 -10.12 -2.25
C LEU A 125 -1.99 -10.75 -2.59
N ILE A 126 -2.97 -10.64 -1.69
CA ILE A 126 -4.32 -11.18 -1.91
C ILE A 126 -4.97 -10.50 -3.13
N ALA A 127 -4.76 -9.18 -3.30
CA ALA A 127 -5.29 -8.44 -4.44
C ALA A 127 -4.76 -8.99 -5.78
N LEU A 128 -3.44 -9.22 -5.84
CA LEU A 128 -2.76 -9.75 -7.03
C LEU A 128 -3.13 -11.20 -7.31
N LEU A 129 -3.21 -12.05 -6.28
CA LEU A 129 -3.64 -13.44 -6.44
C LEU A 129 -5.10 -13.53 -6.89
N GLY A 130 -5.97 -12.63 -6.41
CA GLY A 130 -7.37 -12.58 -6.83
C GLY A 130 -7.55 -12.33 -8.34
N LEU A 131 -6.59 -11.67 -9.00
CA LEU A 131 -6.59 -11.49 -10.45
C LEU A 131 -6.37 -12.80 -11.21
N LEU A 132 -5.68 -13.77 -10.60
CA LEU A 132 -5.37 -15.06 -11.22
C LEU A 132 -6.55 -16.04 -11.18
N VAL A 133 -7.59 -15.76 -10.39
CA VAL A 133 -8.74 -16.67 -10.19
C VAL A 133 -9.78 -16.54 -11.32
N LEU A 134 -9.63 -15.57 -12.23
CA LEU A 134 -10.54 -15.32 -13.36
C LEU A 134 -9.87 -15.47 -14.75
N VAL A 135 -8.63 -15.99 -14.81
CA VAL A 135 -7.95 -16.39 -16.07
C VAL A 135 -8.19 -17.87 -16.31
#